data_AF-A0A969S614-F1
#
_entry.id   AF-A0A969S614-F1
#
_cell.length_a   1.000
_cell.length_b   1.000
_cell.length_c   1.000
_cell.angle_alpha   90.00
_cell.angle_beta   90.00
_cell.angle_gamma   90.00
#
_symmetry.space_group_name_H-M   'P 1'
#
loop_
_entity.id
_entity.type
_entity.pdbx_description
1 polymer ?
#
loop_
_entity_poly.entity_id
_entity_poly.type
_entity_poly.pdbx_seq_one_letter_code
_entity_poly.pdbx_strand_id
1 'polypeptide(L)'
;MLAHPIHDPSDAMPLHDRVQIALAIADPLLLKSLLTDCTPPIAPPHQIGSISTKIGVPVESRRAIDGIIQFESIYCVIAESQEDAEQGVLEYAQRHANSRGYLDLTRCEAEISTLGQSLSLAQAIALLAQSGFSPQQVDAILHLPQDAWYKSWWFMRNTEGGFTVPFLRSIRTRRYINGTFTIQYKDFFAQDKPPCFQSQSNRVLVEIGTEPKNFRKTLEKINYARQQFGMAQALLICEQISDLEVQGFISQGISIYATHEITLPARARCMDCATAGCPMHGRADSPVTLCQRFCLETHPV
;
A
#
# COMPACT_ATOMS: atom_id res chain seq x y z
N MET A 1 12.55 57.62 2.18
CA MET A 1 11.98 56.76 1.13
C MET A 1 13.02 55.72 0.77
N LEU A 2 12.91 54.50 1.30
CA LEU A 2 13.77 53.38 0.97
C LEU A 2 12.91 52.32 0.30
N ALA A 3 13.17 52.10 -0.99
CA ALA A 3 12.50 51.10 -1.80
C ALA A 3 12.67 49.72 -1.15
N HIS A 4 11.55 49.05 -0.89
CA HIS A 4 11.55 47.63 -0.57
C HIS A 4 11.79 46.86 -1.88
N PRO A 5 12.65 45.83 -1.90
CA PRO A 5 12.76 44.97 -3.05
C PRO A 5 11.44 44.22 -3.21
N ILE A 6 10.87 44.32 -4.41
CA ILE A 6 9.78 43.45 -4.87
C ILE A 6 10.37 42.05 -4.85
N HIS A 7 9.82 41.18 -4.00
CA HIS A 7 10.14 39.76 -4.02
C HIS A 7 9.54 39.19 -5.30
N ASP A 8 10.38 38.91 -6.30
CA ASP A 8 9.99 38.14 -7.48
C ASP A 8 9.52 36.75 -7.03
N PRO A 9 8.37 36.24 -7.50
CA PRO A 9 8.02 34.82 -7.39
C PRO A 9 8.87 34.04 -8.41
N SER A 10 10.16 33.93 -8.11
CA SER A 10 11.14 33.16 -8.85
C SER A 10 10.83 31.66 -8.77
N ASP A 11 10.41 31.10 -9.89
CA ASP A 11 10.89 29.81 -10.42
C ASP A 11 10.57 28.56 -9.59
N ALA A 12 9.27 28.25 -9.45
CA ALA A 12 8.86 26.92 -9.02
C ALA A 12 9.11 25.93 -10.18
N MET A 13 10.13 25.07 -10.03
CA MET A 13 10.48 24.01 -10.98
C MET A 13 9.24 23.23 -11.45
N PRO A 14 9.07 22.97 -12.77
CA PRO A 14 7.93 22.22 -13.31
C PRO A 14 7.74 20.87 -12.62
N LEU A 15 6.49 20.40 -12.49
CA LEU A 15 6.18 19.15 -11.77
C LEU A 15 6.92 17.97 -12.41
N HIS A 16 6.95 17.94 -13.74
CA HIS A 16 7.67 16.95 -14.52
C HIS A 16 9.13 16.82 -14.06
N ASP A 17 9.86 17.93 -13.98
CA ASP A 17 11.29 17.94 -13.64
C ASP A 17 11.52 17.56 -12.18
N ARG A 18 10.64 18.03 -11.27
CA ARG A 18 10.67 17.64 -9.85
C ARG A 18 10.53 16.13 -9.68
N VAL A 19 9.59 15.52 -10.39
CA VAL A 19 9.34 14.09 -10.33
C VAL A 19 10.47 13.30 -10.98
N GLN A 20 10.97 13.72 -12.14
CA GLN A 20 12.10 13.05 -12.78
C GLN A 20 13.34 13.06 -11.90
N ILE A 21 13.65 14.19 -11.27
CA ILE A 21 14.76 14.30 -10.31
C ILE A 21 14.51 13.38 -9.12
N ALA A 22 13.30 13.38 -8.54
CA ALA A 22 12.98 12.51 -7.41
C ALA A 22 13.08 11.01 -7.74
N LEU A 23 12.65 10.61 -8.95
CA LEU A 23 12.85 9.25 -9.45
C LEU A 23 14.34 8.93 -9.61
N ALA A 24 15.15 9.91 -10.05
CA ALA A 24 16.58 9.77 -10.25
C ALA A 24 17.39 9.64 -8.96
N ILE A 25 17.07 10.43 -7.95
CA ILE A 25 17.76 10.44 -6.66
C ILE A 25 17.09 9.54 -5.62
N ALA A 26 15.99 8.88 -5.98
CA ALA A 26 15.13 8.11 -5.09
C ALA A 26 14.68 8.90 -3.84
N ASP A 27 14.19 10.14 -4.04
CA ASP A 27 13.76 11.02 -2.94
C ASP A 27 12.56 10.40 -2.18
N PRO A 28 12.75 9.93 -0.94
CA PRO A 28 11.72 9.19 -0.22
C PRO A 28 10.47 10.02 0.09
N LEU A 29 10.61 11.33 0.28
CA LEU A 29 9.46 12.19 0.63
C LEU A 29 8.54 12.38 -0.57
N LEU A 30 9.08 12.77 -1.72
CA LEU A 30 8.26 12.96 -2.91
C LEU A 30 7.71 11.62 -3.42
N LEU A 31 8.51 10.55 -3.41
CA LEU A 31 8.01 9.23 -3.83
C LEU A 31 6.89 8.73 -2.93
N LYS A 32 6.94 8.99 -1.62
CA LYS A 32 5.83 8.67 -0.71
C LYS A 32 4.58 9.48 -1.08
N SER A 33 4.70 10.79 -1.32
CA SER A 33 3.56 11.62 -1.76
C SER A 33 2.95 11.17 -3.08
N LEU A 34 3.77 10.68 -4.03
CA LEU A 34 3.28 10.15 -5.31
C LEU A 34 2.39 8.90 -5.14
N LEU A 35 2.62 8.12 -4.07
CA LEU A 35 1.84 6.93 -3.76
C LEU A 35 0.60 7.23 -2.90
N THR A 36 0.66 8.26 -2.06
CA THR A 36 -0.39 8.60 -1.08
C THR A 36 -1.38 9.64 -1.59
N ASP A 37 -0.90 10.63 -2.34
CA ASP A 37 -1.67 11.82 -2.70
C ASP A 37 -2.20 11.75 -4.15
N CYS A 38 -2.00 10.61 -4.82
CA CYS A 38 -2.62 10.32 -6.11
C CYS A 38 -4.09 9.90 -5.97
N THR A 39 -4.85 9.98 -7.06
CA THR A 39 -6.27 9.62 -7.10
C THR A 39 -6.53 8.48 -8.09
N PRO A 40 -7.04 7.32 -7.63
CA PRO A 40 -7.12 6.90 -6.22
C PRO A 40 -5.74 6.68 -5.59
N PRO A 41 -5.62 6.75 -4.25
CA PRO A 41 -4.35 6.49 -3.56
C PRO A 41 -3.91 5.04 -3.79
N ILE A 42 -2.62 4.84 -4.02
CA ILE A 42 -2.07 3.50 -4.27
C ILE A 42 -1.92 2.72 -2.96
N ALA A 43 -1.45 3.40 -1.92
CA ALA A 43 -1.31 2.83 -0.59
C ALA A 43 -1.45 3.94 0.47
N PRO A 44 -2.02 3.64 1.64
CA PRO A 44 -2.11 4.62 2.71
C PRO A 44 -0.73 4.88 3.36
N PRO A 45 -0.46 6.10 3.86
CA PRO A 45 0.88 6.52 4.30
C PRO A 45 1.54 5.63 5.36
N HIS A 46 0.74 5.04 6.25
CA HIS A 46 1.20 4.18 7.35
C HIS A 46 1.41 2.72 6.95
N GLN A 47 1.06 2.34 5.72
CA GLN A 47 1.38 1.02 5.16
C GLN A 47 2.60 1.09 4.22
N ILE A 48 3.19 2.27 3.98
CA ILE A 48 4.37 2.38 3.12
C ILE A 48 5.64 2.35 3.99
N GLY A 49 6.42 1.29 3.82
CA GLY A 49 7.74 1.09 4.41
C GLY A 49 8.85 1.65 3.52
N SER A 50 9.85 0.83 3.22
CA SER A 50 10.95 1.23 2.33
C SER A 50 10.46 1.55 0.91
N ILE A 51 11.09 2.53 0.25
CA ILE A 51 10.80 2.95 -1.13
C ILE A 51 12.11 2.97 -1.92
N SER A 52 12.07 2.50 -3.16
CA SER A 52 13.17 2.51 -4.13
C SER A 52 12.63 2.73 -5.53
N THR A 53 13.49 3.11 -6.47
CA THR A 53 13.08 3.41 -7.86
C THR A 53 13.94 2.66 -8.87
N LYS A 54 13.36 2.40 -10.04
CA LYS A 54 14.07 1.99 -11.25
C LYS A 54 13.60 2.89 -12.38
N ILE A 55 14.53 3.60 -13.00
CA ILE A 55 14.22 4.54 -14.09
C ILE A 55 14.29 3.80 -15.41
N GLY A 56 13.33 4.04 -16.30
CA GLY A 56 13.45 3.59 -17.68
C GLY A 56 14.39 4.51 -18.43
N VAL A 57 15.46 3.99 -19.03
CA VAL A 57 16.27 4.78 -19.96
C VAL A 57 15.49 4.89 -21.27
N PRO A 58 15.15 6.09 -21.75
CA PRO A 58 14.42 6.25 -23.00
C PRO A 58 15.27 5.75 -24.16
N VAL A 59 14.89 4.61 -24.73
CA VAL A 59 15.43 4.10 -26.00
C VAL A 59 14.61 4.72 -27.13
N GLU A 60 15.22 5.05 -28.27
CA GLU A 60 14.61 5.81 -29.39
C GLU A 60 13.25 5.28 -29.90
N SER A 61 12.91 4.02 -29.60
CA SER A 61 11.53 3.55 -29.66
C SER A 61 10.69 4.22 -28.56
N ARG A 62 9.83 5.17 -28.95
CA ARG A 62 8.87 5.97 -28.12
C ARG A 62 7.87 5.19 -27.23
N ARG A 63 8.28 4.08 -26.62
CA ARG A 63 7.52 3.17 -25.75
C ARG A 63 8.18 2.93 -24.40
N ALA A 64 9.33 3.57 -24.12
CA ALA A 64 9.95 3.49 -22.81
C ALA A 64 9.10 4.24 -21.77
N ILE A 65 8.87 3.61 -20.63
CA ILE A 65 8.20 4.21 -19.49
C ILE A 65 9.19 5.03 -18.65
N ASP A 66 8.74 6.09 -17.98
CA ASP A 66 9.62 7.00 -17.25
C ASP A 66 10.23 6.35 -16.00
N GLY A 67 9.48 5.48 -15.31
CA GLY A 67 10.04 4.76 -14.18
C GLY A 67 9.15 3.69 -13.56
N ILE A 68 9.69 3.07 -12.51
CA ILE A 68 9.03 2.11 -11.65
C ILE A 68 9.36 2.49 -10.21
N ILE A 69 8.34 2.71 -9.40
CA ILE A 69 8.48 2.85 -7.95
C ILE A 69 8.26 1.46 -7.34
N GLN A 70 9.22 0.99 -6.56
CA GLN A 70 9.11 -0.23 -5.76
C GLN A 70 9.03 0.17 -4.29
N PHE A 71 8.00 -0.29 -3.60
CA PHE A 71 7.82 0.02 -2.19
C PHE A 71 7.38 -1.20 -1.41
N GLU A 72 7.63 -1.17 -0.10
CA GLU A 72 7.23 -2.19 0.84
C GLU A 72 5.87 -1.83 1.45
N SER A 73 4.84 -2.66 1.21
CA SER A 73 3.56 -2.56 1.89
C SER A 73 3.60 -3.30 3.22
N ILE A 74 3.54 -2.59 4.33
CA ILE A 74 3.50 -3.13 5.68
C ILE A 74 2.05 -3.49 6.03
N TYR A 75 1.80 -4.78 6.25
CA TYR A 75 0.48 -5.30 6.61
C TYR A 75 0.40 -5.69 8.07
N CYS A 76 1.45 -6.30 8.61
CA CYS A 76 1.49 -6.81 9.97
C CYS A 76 2.61 -6.14 10.77
N VAL A 77 2.30 -5.74 11.99
CA VAL A 77 3.24 -5.07 12.90
C VAL A 77 3.20 -5.71 14.28
N ILE A 78 4.36 -5.75 14.95
CA ILE A 78 4.48 -6.19 16.33
C ILE A 78 3.91 -5.09 17.24
N ALA A 79 3.26 -5.47 18.33
CA ALA A 79 2.90 -4.54 19.40
C ALA A 79 4.16 -3.82 19.93
N GLU A 80 4.15 -2.49 19.97
CA GLU A 80 5.31 -1.71 20.42
C GLU A 80 5.61 -1.92 21.91
N SER A 81 4.59 -2.21 22.70
CA SER A 81 4.71 -2.59 24.11
C SER A 81 3.77 -3.74 24.49
N GLN A 82 4.03 -4.34 25.65
CA GLN A 82 3.13 -5.32 26.25
C GLN A 82 1.79 -4.68 26.63
N GLU A 83 1.78 -3.41 27.04
CA GLU A 83 0.56 -2.67 27.35
C GLU A 83 -0.31 -2.46 26.11
N ASP A 84 0.30 -2.12 24.95
CA ASP A 84 -0.43 -1.99 23.68
C ASP A 84 -1.03 -3.33 23.22
N ALA A 85 -0.29 -4.43 23.42
CA ALA A 85 -0.77 -5.77 23.16
C ALA A 85 -1.99 -6.11 24.04
N GLU A 86 -1.87 -5.89 25.35
CA GLU A 86 -2.92 -6.17 26.33
C GLU A 86 -4.16 -5.31 26.11
N GLN A 87 -3.98 -4.02 25.82
CA GLN A 87 -5.06 -3.09 25.51
C GLN A 87 -5.81 -3.50 24.24
N GLY A 88 -5.09 -3.84 23.16
CA GLY A 88 -5.72 -4.32 21.93
C GLY A 88 -6.52 -5.62 22.11
N VAL A 89 -6.02 -6.53 22.96
CA VAL A 89 -6.73 -7.77 23.32
C VAL A 89 -7.97 -7.47 24.18
N LEU A 90 -7.85 -6.56 25.15
CA LEU A 90 -8.94 -6.12 26.02
C LEU A 90 -10.07 -5.46 25.22
N GLU A 91 -9.75 -4.55 24.30
CA GLU A 91 -10.74 -3.88 23.43
C GLU A 91 -11.50 -4.89 22.57
N TYR A 92 -10.79 -5.87 22.00
CA TYR A 92 -11.42 -6.93 21.23
C TYR A 92 -12.37 -7.77 22.10
N ALA A 93 -11.91 -8.21 23.28
CA ALA A 93 -12.70 -9.03 24.21
C ALA A 93 -13.96 -8.29 24.69
N GLN A 94 -13.86 -6.99 24.97
CA GLN A 94 -14.99 -6.14 25.35
C GLN A 94 -16.01 -6.01 24.22
N ARG A 95 -15.57 -5.73 22.98
CA ARG A 95 -16.47 -5.61 21.82
C ARG A 95 -17.24 -6.89 21.52
N HIS A 96 -16.69 -8.05 21.90
CA HIS A 96 -17.27 -9.36 21.61
C HIS A 96 -17.90 -10.02 22.84
N ALA A 97 -18.09 -9.27 23.94
CA ALA A 97 -18.72 -9.73 25.19
C ALA A 97 -18.15 -11.05 25.73
N ASN A 98 -16.85 -11.27 25.56
CA ASN A 98 -16.25 -12.59 25.75
C ASN A 98 -15.26 -12.59 26.91
N SER A 99 -15.65 -13.22 28.02
CA SER A 99 -14.83 -13.35 29.23
C SER A 99 -13.61 -14.28 29.05
N ARG A 100 -13.54 -15.02 27.92
CA ARG A 100 -12.42 -15.89 27.53
C ARG A 100 -11.61 -15.35 26.34
N GLY A 101 -11.66 -14.04 26.09
CA GLY A 101 -11.16 -13.40 24.86
C GLY A 101 -9.79 -13.86 24.33
N TYR A 102 -8.86 -14.27 25.18
CA TYR A 102 -7.57 -14.85 24.77
C TYR A 102 -7.68 -16.16 23.98
N LEU A 103 -8.57 -17.08 24.39
CA LEU A 103 -8.72 -18.39 23.72
C LEU A 103 -9.36 -18.24 22.34
N ASP A 104 -10.25 -17.27 22.18
CA ASP A 104 -10.92 -17.02 20.91
C ASP A 104 -10.00 -16.37 19.88
N LEU A 105 -9.03 -15.58 20.33
CA LEU A 105 -8.03 -14.94 19.46
C LEU A 105 -7.04 -15.92 18.82
N THR A 106 -6.93 -17.14 19.35
CA THR A 106 -6.01 -18.17 18.84
C THR A 106 -6.76 -19.43 18.38
N ARG A 107 -8.04 -19.30 18.01
CA ARG A 107 -8.90 -20.43 17.65
C ARG A 107 -8.45 -21.13 16.37
N CYS A 108 -8.04 -20.34 15.38
CA CYS A 108 -7.55 -20.83 14.09
C CYS A 108 -6.02 -20.85 14.09
N GLU A 109 -5.46 -21.80 13.36
CA GLU A 109 -4.02 -22.02 13.29
C GLU A 109 -3.58 -22.18 11.83
N ALA A 110 -2.55 -21.44 11.43
CA ALA A 110 -1.93 -21.55 10.11
C ALA A 110 -0.91 -22.69 10.02
N GLU A 111 -0.63 -23.15 8.80
CA GLU A 111 0.52 -24.01 8.55
C GLU A 111 1.85 -23.31 8.86
N ILE A 112 2.86 -24.09 9.21
CA ILE A 112 4.21 -23.58 9.50
C ILE A 112 4.79 -23.01 8.20
N SER A 113 5.18 -21.74 8.26
CA SER A 113 5.79 -21.01 7.15
C SER A 113 7.28 -20.80 7.44
N THR A 114 8.11 -20.89 6.39
CA THR A 114 9.55 -20.62 6.50
C THR A 114 9.79 -19.17 6.10
N LEU A 115 10.24 -18.36 7.06
CA LEU A 115 10.56 -16.95 6.82
C LEU A 115 11.91 -16.79 6.11
N GLY A 116 12.89 -17.61 6.48
CA GLY A 116 14.20 -17.63 5.84
C GLY A 116 14.93 -18.93 6.11
N GLN A 117 15.72 -19.37 5.15
CA GLN A 117 16.41 -20.65 5.18
C GLN A 117 17.91 -20.46 4.90
N SER A 118 18.75 -21.27 5.55
CA SER A 118 20.20 -21.26 5.37
C SER A 118 20.84 -19.89 5.59
N LEU A 119 20.31 -19.13 6.55
CA LEU A 119 20.78 -17.79 6.89
C LEU A 119 22.07 -17.87 7.70
N SER A 120 23.02 -16.98 7.43
CA SER A 120 24.10 -16.69 8.39
C SER A 120 23.53 -16.02 9.64
N LEU A 121 24.30 -16.00 10.73
CA LEU A 121 23.92 -15.29 11.97
C LEU A 121 23.57 -13.82 11.69
N ALA A 122 24.39 -13.12 10.91
CA ALA A 122 24.16 -11.71 10.57
C ALA A 122 22.84 -11.50 9.80
N GLN A 123 22.53 -12.40 8.85
CA GLN A 123 21.27 -12.35 8.11
C GLN A 123 20.06 -12.66 9.00
N ALA A 124 20.19 -13.60 9.93
CA ALA A 124 19.13 -13.94 10.89
C ALA A 124 18.84 -12.76 11.84
N ILE A 125 19.89 -12.10 12.36
CA ILE A 125 19.76 -10.88 13.18
C ILE A 125 19.09 -9.77 12.38
N ALA A 126 19.57 -9.50 11.16
CA ALA A 126 19.02 -8.44 10.30
C ALA A 126 17.55 -8.68 9.99
N LEU A 127 17.16 -9.92 9.65
CA LEU A 127 15.78 -10.28 9.36
C LEU A 127 14.87 -10.00 10.56
N LEU A 128 15.21 -10.49 11.75
CA LEU A 128 14.40 -10.30 12.95
C LEU A 128 14.35 -8.81 13.37
N ALA A 129 15.47 -8.09 13.29
CA ALA A 129 15.51 -6.67 13.62
C ALA A 129 14.65 -5.82 12.67
N GLN A 130 14.71 -6.11 11.36
CA GLN A 130 13.84 -5.47 10.36
C GLN A 130 12.36 -5.75 10.61
N SER A 131 12.05 -6.88 11.25
CA SER A 131 10.69 -7.24 11.67
C SER A 131 10.16 -6.47 12.87
N GLY A 132 10.99 -5.64 13.52
CA GLY A 132 10.60 -4.84 14.68
C GLY A 132 10.96 -5.49 16.02
N PHE A 133 11.66 -6.63 16.04
CA PHE A 133 12.14 -7.21 17.29
C PHE A 133 13.27 -6.37 17.89
N SER A 134 13.19 -6.12 19.19
CA SER A 134 14.26 -5.44 19.93
C SER A 134 15.52 -6.32 19.99
N PRO A 135 16.72 -5.75 20.19
CA PRO A 135 17.96 -6.54 20.27
C PRO A 135 17.90 -7.67 21.30
N GLN A 136 17.21 -7.44 22.43
CA GLN A 136 17.01 -8.46 23.47
C GLN A 136 16.08 -9.59 22.99
N GLN A 137 15.01 -9.25 22.28
CA GLN A 137 14.11 -10.25 21.70
C GLN A 137 14.80 -11.05 20.60
N VAL A 138 15.60 -10.40 19.75
CA VAL A 138 16.39 -11.07 18.71
C VAL A 138 17.33 -12.09 19.35
N ASP A 139 18.07 -11.71 20.40
CA ASP A 139 18.95 -12.63 21.12
C ASP A 139 18.19 -13.81 21.73
N ALA A 140 17.04 -13.55 22.38
CA ALA A 140 16.19 -14.59 22.95
C ALA A 140 15.66 -15.56 21.89
N ILE A 141 15.25 -15.06 20.71
CA ILE A 141 14.75 -15.88 19.60
C ILE A 141 15.86 -16.76 19.00
N LEU A 142 17.07 -16.23 18.86
CA LEU A 142 18.20 -16.97 18.28
C LEU A 142 18.77 -18.05 19.19
N HIS A 143 18.60 -17.89 20.51
CA HIS A 143 19.08 -18.83 21.54
C HIS A 143 17.99 -19.75 22.10
N LEU A 144 16.82 -19.81 21.45
CA LEU A 144 15.78 -20.78 21.81
C LEU A 144 16.28 -22.23 21.73
N PRO A 145 15.83 -23.11 22.64
CA PRO A 145 15.95 -24.55 22.45
C PRO A 145 15.30 -25.02 21.15
N GLN A 146 15.76 -26.15 20.60
CA GLN A 146 15.37 -26.64 19.27
C GLN A 146 13.85 -26.82 19.06
N ASP A 147 13.12 -27.16 20.12
CA ASP A 147 11.66 -27.36 20.09
C ASP A 147 10.87 -26.19 20.69
N ALA A 148 11.55 -25.14 21.13
CA ALA A 148 10.92 -23.98 21.73
C ALA A 148 10.41 -22.99 20.68
N TRP A 149 9.42 -22.20 21.09
CA TRP A 149 8.80 -21.15 20.28
C TRP A 149 8.78 -19.85 21.08
N TYR A 150 9.22 -18.77 20.45
CA TYR A 150 9.01 -17.41 20.94
C TYR A 150 7.64 -16.93 20.51
N LYS A 151 6.86 -16.40 21.44
CA LYS A 151 5.48 -15.93 21.19
C LYS A 151 5.44 -14.41 21.24
N SER A 152 4.78 -13.80 20.27
CA SER A 152 4.62 -12.35 20.18
C SER A 152 3.23 -12.01 19.64
N TRP A 153 2.66 -10.91 20.12
CA TRP A 153 1.39 -10.38 19.61
C TRP A 153 1.64 -9.43 18.45
N TRP A 154 0.81 -9.58 17.41
CA TRP A 154 0.87 -8.82 16.19
C TRP A 154 -0.51 -8.27 15.86
N PHE A 155 -0.51 -7.20 15.08
CA PHE A 155 -1.72 -6.55 14.58
C PHE A 155 -1.62 -6.39 13.07
N MET A 156 -2.75 -6.42 12.36
CA MET A 156 -2.78 -5.92 11.00
C MET A 156 -3.02 -4.40 11.03
N ARG A 157 -2.46 -3.67 10.07
CA ARG A 157 -2.75 -2.25 9.89
C ARG A 157 -3.99 -2.09 9.00
N ASN A 158 -5.01 -1.40 9.52
CA ASN A 158 -6.17 -1.05 8.70
C ASN A 158 -5.85 0.13 7.75
N THR A 159 -6.82 0.53 6.93
CA THR A 159 -6.68 1.66 5.98
C THR A 159 -6.60 3.03 6.65
N GLU A 160 -6.92 3.13 7.94
CA GLU A 160 -6.95 4.37 8.74
C GLU A 160 -5.72 4.52 9.66
N GLY A 161 -4.83 3.53 9.67
CA GLY A 161 -3.60 3.54 10.48
C GLY A 161 -3.75 2.93 11.86
N GLY A 162 -4.96 2.53 12.23
CA GLY A 162 -5.24 1.79 13.45
C GLY A 162 -4.88 0.31 13.35
N PHE A 163 -4.75 -0.30 14.52
CA PHE A 163 -4.56 -1.74 14.66
C PHE A 163 -5.90 -2.48 14.51
N THR A 164 -5.89 -3.59 13.78
CA THR A 164 -7.04 -4.51 13.67
C THR A 164 -7.07 -5.50 14.84
N VAL A 165 -7.85 -6.56 14.73
CA VAL A 165 -7.85 -7.70 15.66
C VAL A 165 -6.42 -8.24 15.84
N PRO A 166 -5.94 -8.39 17.09
CA PRO A 166 -4.64 -8.98 17.36
C PRO A 166 -4.59 -10.45 16.96
N PHE A 167 -3.40 -10.93 16.61
CA PHE A 167 -3.13 -12.34 16.40
C PHE A 167 -1.79 -12.72 17.03
N LEU A 168 -1.66 -13.98 17.42
CA LEU A 168 -0.46 -14.49 18.05
C LEU A 168 0.44 -15.12 16.99
N ARG A 169 1.70 -14.70 16.94
CA ARG A 169 2.71 -15.34 16.12
C ARG A 169 3.73 -16.05 16.97
N SER A 170 3.87 -17.34 16.72
CA SER A 170 4.94 -18.16 17.29
C SER A 170 6.07 -18.27 16.28
N ILE A 171 7.29 -17.92 16.70
CA ILE A 171 8.51 -17.97 15.89
C ILE A 171 9.47 -18.97 16.50
N ARG A 172 10.15 -19.75 15.68
CA ARG A 172 11.24 -20.62 16.11
C ARG A 172 12.45 -20.50 15.20
N THR A 173 13.60 -20.86 15.76
CA THR A 173 14.88 -20.89 15.07
C THR A 173 15.40 -22.32 15.07
N ARG A 174 15.88 -22.78 13.91
CA ARG A 174 16.60 -24.04 13.77
C ARG A 174 18.04 -23.73 13.43
N ARG A 175 18.95 -24.05 14.34
CA ARG A 175 20.39 -23.89 14.16
C ARG A 175 20.99 -25.20 13.66
N TYR A 176 21.76 -25.12 12.59
CA TYR A 176 22.47 -26.27 12.02
C TYR A 176 23.95 -26.25 12.40
N ILE A 177 24.60 -27.40 12.28
CA ILE A 177 26.01 -27.62 12.67
C ILE A 177 26.96 -26.72 11.87
N ASN A 178 26.62 -26.41 10.62
CA ASN A 178 27.35 -25.49 9.74
C ASN A 178 27.22 -24.01 10.15
N GLY A 179 26.55 -23.71 11.26
CA GLY A 179 26.35 -22.34 11.75
C GLY A 179 25.25 -21.55 11.04
N THR A 180 24.46 -22.19 10.16
CA THR A 180 23.32 -21.54 9.52
C THR A 180 22.03 -21.69 10.32
N PHE A 181 21.09 -20.80 10.05
CA PHE A 181 19.80 -20.70 10.72
C PHE A 181 18.66 -20.84 9.70
N THR A 182 17.60 -21.54 10.11
CA THR A 182 16.29 -21.44 9.48
C THR A 182 15.32 -20.83 10.47
N ILE A 183 14.60 -19.78 10.07
CA ILE A 183 13.58 -19.12 10.86
C ILE A 183 12.22 -19.53 10.33
N GLN A 184 11.35 -20.01 11.21
CA GLN A 184 9.99 -20.44 10.88
C GLN A 184 9.00 -19.79 11.81
N TYR A 185 7.78 -19.61 11.32
CA TYR A 185 6.70 -19.05 12.13
C TYR A 185 5.38 -19.78 11.89
N LYS A 186 4.48 -19.62 12.86
CA LYS A 186 3.12 -20.14 12.83
C LYS A 186 2.19 -19.10 13.44
N ASP A 187 1.07 -18.86 12.77
CA ASP A 187 0.11 -17.83 13.17
C ASP A 187 -1.12 -18.46 13.79
N PHE A 188 -1.59 -17.86 14.88
CA PHE A 188 -2.83 -18.19 15.56
C PHE A 188 -3.72 -16.95 15.57
N PHE A 189 -4.93 -17.09 15.07
CA PHE A 189 -5.83 -15.96 14.79
C PHE A 189 -7.29 -16.34 15.07
N ALA A 190 -8.16 -15.34 15.19
CA ALA A 190 -9.55 -15.55 15.55
C ALA A 190 -10.40 -16.10 14.39
N GLN A 191 -10.29 -15.46 13.21
CA GLN A 191 -11.10 -15.76 12.03
C GLN A 191 -10.25 -15.73 10.77
N ASP A 192 -9.76 -14.54 10.39
CA ASP A 192 -9.02 -14.34 9.15
C ASP A 192 -7.53 -14.57 9.33
N LYS A 193 -6.94 -15.34 8.40
CA LYS A 193 -5.51 -15.60 8.36
C LYS A 193 -4.76 -14.30 8.01
N PRO A 194 -3.69 -13.94 8.76
CA PRO A 194 -2.81 -12.83 8.38
C PRO A 194 -2.22 -13.02 6.97
N PRO A 195 -2.18 -11.96 6.13
CA PRO A 195 -1.85 -12.09 4.71
C PRO A 195 -0.37 -12.38 4.46
N CYS A 196 0.53 -11.95 5.34
CA CYS A 196 1.96 -12.18 5.24
C CYS A 196 2.63 -12.10 6.62
N PHE A 197 3.94 -12.33 6.66
CA PHE A 197 4.71 -12.16 7.88
C PHE A 197 4.74 -10.69 8.32
N GLN A 198 5.21 -9.77 7.49
CA GLN A 198 5.27 -8.35 7.86
C GLN A 198 4.80 -7.48 6.71
N SER A 199 5.46 -7.66 5.56
CA SER A 199 5.27 -6.80 4.41
C SER A 199 5.28 -7.57 3.10
N GLN A 200 4.86 -6.90 2.02
CA GLN A 200 4.99 -7.38 0.65
C GLN A 200 5.62 -6.30 -0.22
N SER A 201 6.50 -6.71 -1.13
CA SER A 201 7.05 -5.78 -2.12
C SER A 201 6.02 -5.53 -3.22
N ASN A 202 5.67 -4.26 -3.40
CA ASN A 202 4.80 -3.80 -4.48
C ASN A 202 5.57 -2.95 -5.48
N ARG A 203 5.07 -2.92 -6.72
CA ARG A 203 5.69 -2.19 -7.83
C ARG A 203 4.63 -1.43 -8.61
N VAL A 204 4.90 -0.16 -8.83
CA VAL A 204 4.03 0.79 -9.52
C VAL A 204 4.78 1.31 -10.72
N LEU A 205 4.15 1.19 -11.88
CA LEU A 205 4.65 1.79 -13.11
C LEU A 205 4.36 3.30 -13.11
N VAL A 206 5.35 4.13 -13.46
CA VAL A 206 5.20 5.59 -13.48
C VAL A 206 5.37 6.12 -14.89
N GLU A 207 4.36 6.86 -15.36
CA GLU A 207 4.37 7.61 -16.61
C GLU A 207 4.22 9.10 -16.29
N ILE A 208 5.09 9.94 -16.84
CA ILE A 208 5.05 11.38 -16.70
C ILE A 208 4.50 11.96 -18.01
N GLY A 209 3.26 12.44 -17.97
CA GLY A 209 2.57 12.98 -19.12
C GLY A 209 3.15 14.32 -19.56
N THR A 210 3.75 14.35 -20.75
CA THR A 210 4.10 15.59 -21.44
C THR A 210 2.94 16.00 -22.36
N GLU A 211 2.15 16.99 -21.93
CA GLU A 211 1.02 17.62 -22.64
C GLU A 211 -0.27 16.77 -22.90
N PRO A 212 -1.47 17.33 -22.64
CA PRO A 212 -2.74 16.60 -22.58
C PRO A 212 -3.42 16.44 -23.94
N LYS A 213 -2.82 15.71 -24.90
CA LYS A 213 -3.45 15.59 -26.24
C LYS A 213 -3.78 14.20 -26.75
N ASN A 214 -3.40 13.12 -26.07
CA ASN A 214 -3.78 11.77 -26.55
C ASN A 214 -3.97 10.76 -25.43
N PHE A 215 -5.07 10.86 -24.67
CA PHE A 215 -5.56 9.83 -23.73
C PHE A 215 -5.30 8.40 -24.23
N ARG A 216 -5.71 8.11 -25.47
CA ARG A 216 -5.54 6.81 -26.11
C ARG A 216 -4.09 6.36 -26.20
N LYS A 217 -3.17 7.24 -26.63
CA LYS A 217 -1.74 6.88 -26.79
C LYS A 217 -1.08 6.65 -25.45
N THR A 218 -1.40 7.48 -24.45
CA THR A 218 -0.89 7.31 -23.08
C THR A 218 -1.39 5.99 -22.49
N LEU A 219 -2.68 5.68 -22.66
CA LEU A 219 -3.26 4.42 -22.20
C LEU A 219 -2.64 3.20 -22.92
N GLU A 220 -2.46 3.27 -24.24
CA GLU A 220 -1.79 2.21 -25.02
C GLU A 220 -0.34 1.99 -24.54
N LYS A 221 0.39 3.08 -24.25
CA LYS A 221 1.77 3.02 -23.71
C LYS A 221 1.80 2.36 -22.33
N ILE A 222 0.93 2.80 -21.40
CA ILE A 222 0.85 2.24 -20.04
C ILE A 222 0.48 0.76 -20.10
N ASN A 223 -0.53 0.38 -20.88
CA ASN A 223 -0.98 -1.00 -20.98
C ASN A 223 0.09 -1.92 -21.60
N TYR A 224 0.79 -1.44 -22.63
CA TYR A 224 1.92 -2.17 -23.20
C TYR A 224 3.01 -2.42 -22.15
N ALA A 225 3.39 -1.39 -21.39
CA ALA A 225 4.43 -1.52 -20.38
C ALA A 225 3.98 -2.38 -19.18
N ARG A 226 2.71 -2.30 -18.75
CA ARG A 226 2.12 -3.22 -17.75
C ARG A 226 2.26 -4.68 -18.18
N GLN A 227 1.95 -4.99 -19.44
CA GLN A 227 2.11 -6.34 -19.99
C GLN A 227 3.58 -6.75 -20.05
N GLN A 228 4.46 -5.86 -20.51
CA GLN A 228 5.90 -6.12 -20.63
C GLN A 228 6.57 -6.43 -19.28
N PHE A 229 6.18 -5.71 -18.22
CA PHE A 229 6.79 -5.85 -16.90
C PHE A 229 5.98 -6.69 -15.92
N GLY A 230 4.80 -7.19 -16.31
CA GLY A 230 3.91 -7.96 -15.44
C GLY A 230 3.37 -7.17 -14.25
N MET A 231 3.15 -5.86 -14.43
CA MET A 231 2.73 -4.96 -13.35
C MET A 231 1.24 -4.61 -13.44
N ALA A 232 0.52 -4.76 -12.33
CA ALA A 232 -0.91 -4.47 -12.27
C ALA A 232 -1.21 -3.00 -11.91
N GLN A 233 -0.32 -2.28 -11.23
CA GLN A 233 -0.53 -0.89 -10.80
C GLN A 233 0.23 0.11 -11.67
N ALA A 234 -0.37 1.27 -11.93
CA ALA A 234 0.24 2.35 -12.72
C ALA A 234 -0.18 3.72 -12.17
N LEU A 235 0.74 4.68 -12.26
CA LEU A 235 0.62 6.06 -11.85
C LEU A 235 0.90 6.96 -13.05
N LEU A 236 -0.03 7.85 -13.35
CA LEU A 236 0.11 8.89 -14.35
C LEU A 236 0.32 10.23 -13.65
N ILE A 237 1.40 10.93 -14.01
CA ILE A 237 1.77 12.23 -13.44
C ILE A 237 1.53 13.30 -14.50
N CYS A 238 0.61 14.23 -14.25
CA CYS A 238 0.21 15.24 -15.23
C CYS A 238 0.00 16.60 -14.55
N GLU A 239 0.40 17.69 -15.20
CA GLU A 239 0.10 19.04 -14.67
C GLU A 239 -1.37 19.43 -14.86
N GLN A 240 -1.94 19.07 -16.02
CA GLN A 240 -3.32 19.36 -16.40
C GLN A 240 -3.96 18.10 -17.01
N ILE A 241 -5.18 17.79 -16.59
CA ILE A 241 -5.96 16.66 -17.10
C ILE A 241 -7.45 17.01 -17.02
N SER A 242 -8.24 16.57 -18.00
CA SER A 242 -9.70 16.79 -17.96
C SER A 242 -10.41 15.74 -17.08
N ASP A 243 -11.55 16.10 -16.48
CA ASP A 243 -12.35 15.19 -15.64
C ASP A 243 -12.73 13.88 -16.36
N LEU A 244 -12.98 13.97 -17.68
CA LEU A 244 -13.31 12.80 -18.50
C LEU A 244 -12.11 11.86 -18.62
N GLU A 245 -10.91 12.40 -18.83
CA GLU A 245 -9.68 11.60 -18.89
C GLU A 245 -9.34 11.01 -17.52
N VAL A 246 -9.56 11.76 -16.44
CA VAL A 246 -9.41 11.26 -15.07
C VAL A 246 -10.28 10.02 -14.86
N GLN A 247 -11.57 10.11 -15.16
CA GLN A 247 -12.48 8.96 -15.04
C GLN A 247 -12.07 7.81 -15.96
N GLY A 248 -11.64 8.14 -17.18
CA GLY A 248 -11.13 7.17 -18.16
C GLY A 248 -9.96 6.37 -17.59
N PHE A 249 -8.92 7.01 -17.08
CA PHE A 249 -7.75 6.34 -16.53
C PHE A 249 -8.05 5.58 -15.23
N ILE A 250 -8.85 6.17 -14.32
CA ILE A 250 -9.23 5.51 -13.06
C ILE A 250 -10.04 4.24 -13.33
N SER A 251 -10.94 4.25 -14.32
CA SER A 251 -11.70 3.06 -14.71
C SER A 251 -10.82 1.90 -15.21
N GLN A 252 -9.60 2.21 -15.65
CA GLN A 252 -8.58 1.25 -16.09
C GLN A 252 -7.56 0.93 -14.98
N GLY A 253 -7.86 1.33 -13.74
CA GLY A 253 -7.01 1.09 -12.57
C GLY A 253 -5.70 1.87 -12.60
N ILE A 254 -5.67 3.06 -13.20
CA ILE A 254 -4.51 3.96 -13.22
C ILE A 254 -4.76 5.09 -12.22
N SER A 255 -3.84 5.27 -11.29
CA SER A 255 -3.85 6.39 -10.34
C SER A 255 -3.26 7.64 -10.98
N ILE A 256 -3.74 8.81 -10.60
CA ILE A 256 -3.33 10.09 -11.20
C ILE A 256 -2.78 10.99 -10.11
N TYR A 257 -1.60 11.55 -10.34
CA TYR A 257 -1.02 12.60 -9.52
C TYR A 257 -0.96 13.90 -10.33
N ALA A 258 -1.67 14.92 -9.88
CA ALA A 258 -1.74 16.21 -10.59
C ALA A 258 -1.47 17.39 -9.65
N THR A 259 -0.99 18.50 -10.23
CA THR A 259 -0.69 19.74 -9.48
C THR A 259 -1.96 20.43 -8.97
N HIS A 260 -3.11 20.15 -9.58
CA HIS A 260 -4.41 20.69 -9.18
C HIS A 260 -5.23 19.61 -8.46
N GLU A 261 -6.10 20.04 -7.54
CA GLU A 261 -6.98 19.14 -6.81
C GLU A 261 -7.98 18.49 -7.78
N ILE A 262 -7.92 17.17 -7.90
CA ILE A 262 -8.83 16.39 -8.74
C ILE A 262 -10.12 16.18 -7.95
N THR A 263 -11.09 17.08 -8.12
CA THR A 263 -12.45 16.85 -7.62
C THR A 263 -13.15 15.85 -8.53
N LEU A 264 -13.16 14.57 -8.13
CA LEU A 264 -14.00 13.57 -8.79
C LEU A 264 -15.45 14.07 -8.77
N PRO A 265 -16.15 14.16 -9.92
CA PRO A 265 -17.55 14.56 -9.93
C PRO A 265 -18.31 13.67 -8.96
N ALA A 266 -18.92 14.28 -7.94
CA ALA A 266 -19.84 13.59 -7.06
C ALA A 266 -20.81 12.81 -7.94
N ARG A 267 -20.92 11.48 -7.73
CA ARG A 267 -21.80 10.61 -8.52
C ARG A 267 -23.11 11.36 -8.77
N ALA A 268 -23.45 11.59 -10.04
CA ALA A 268 -24.59 12.43 -10.39
C ALA A 268 -25.83 11.96 -9.63
N ARG A 269 -26.25 12.75 -8.63
CA ARG A 269 -27.45 12.48 -7.86
C ARG A 269 -28.61 13.00 -8.68
N CYS A 270 -29.23 12.10 -9.45
CA CYS A 270 -30.37 12.43 -10.29
C CYS A 270 -31.54 13.04 -9.49
N MET A 271 -31.62 12.79 -8.18
CA MET A 271 -32.54 13.48 -7.26
C MET A 271 -32.28 14.98 -7.11
N ASP A 272 -31.00 15.39 -7.16
CA ASP A 272 -30.55 16.76 -6.89
C ASP A 272 -30.25 17.54 -8.20
N CYS A 273 -30.53 16.94 -9.35
CA CYS A 273 -30.27 17.55 -10.66
C CYS A 273 -31.17 18.77 -10.89
N ALA A 274 -30.63 19.96 -11.15
CA ALA A 274 -31.45 21.17 -11.36
C ALA A 274 -32.06 21.31 -12.78
N THR A 275 -31.75 20.40 -13.70
CA THR A 275 -32.15 20.49 -15.11
C THR A 275 -33.50 19.83 -15.35
N ALA A 276 -34.56 20.63 -15.48
CA ALA A 276 -35.93 20.15 -15.69
C ALA A 276 -36.13 19.33 -17.00
N GLY A 277 -35.23 19.46 -17.98
CA GLY A 277 -35.23 18.67 -19.21
C GLY A 277 -34.52 17.31 -19.12
N CYS A 278 -33.94 16.97 -17.96
CA CYS A 278 -33.28 15.68 -17.78
C CYS A 278 -34.33 14.58 -17.53
N PRO A 279 -34.37 13.50 -18.34
CA PRO A 279 -35.34 12.41 -18.18
C PRO A 279 -35.15 11.63 -16.86
N MET A 280 -34.01 11.83 -16.20
CA MET A 280 -33.67 11.22 -14.91
C MET A 280 -33.88 12.16 -13.72
N HIS A 281 -34.32 13.40 -13.94
CA HIS A 281 -34.58 14.36 -12.88
C HIS A 281 -35.56 13.81 -11.82
N GLY A 282 -35.18 13.87 -10.55
CA GLY A 282 -35.99 13.40 -9.41
C GLY A 282 -36.04 11.88 -9.23
N ARG A 283 -35.30 11.10 -10.03
CA ARG A 283 -35.26 9.64 -9.91
C ARG A 283 -34.07 9.19 -9.05
N ALA A 284 -34.34 8.38 -8.03
CA ALA A 284 -33.30 7.75 -7.21
C ALA A 284 -32.57 6.62 -7.96
N ASP A 285 -33.27 5.94 -8.86
CA ASP A 285 -32.75 4.84 -9.67
C ASP A 285 -32.24 5.38 -11.01
N SER A 286 -30.91 5.52 -11.13
CA SER A 286 -30.28 5.74 -12.43
C SER A 286 -29.91 4.40 -13.08
N PRO A 287 -29.85 4.31 -14.43
CA PRO A 287 -29.36 3.11 -15.11
C PRO A 287 -27.97 2.69 -14.63
N VAL A 288 -27.13 3.64 -14.23
CA VAL A 288 -25.80 3.41 -13.63
C VAL A 288 -25.93 2.80 -12.24
N THR A 289 -26.85 3.31 -11.41
CA THR A 289 -27.13 2.76 -10.06
C THR A 289 -27.71 1.34 -10.14
N LEU A 290 -28.60 1.09 -11.10
CA LEU A 290 -29.19 -0.23 -11.37
C LEU A 290 -28.14 -1.23 -11.87
N CYS A 291 -27.27 -0.84 -12.80
CA CYS A 291 -26.15 -1.69 -13.23
C CYS A 291 -25.17 -1.98 -12.08
N GLN A 292 -24.83 -0.98 -11.25
CA GLN A 292 -23.95 -1.18 -10.11
C GLN A 292 -24.55 -2.14 -9.06
N ARG A 293 -25.86 -2.05 -8.79
CA ARG A 293 -26.55 -3.03 -7.94
C ARG A 293 -26.46 -4.43 -8.54
N PHE A 294 -26.69 -4.57 -9.85
CA PHE A 294 -26.58 -5.85 -10.54
C PHE A 294 -25.15 -6.44 -10.53
N CYS A 295 -24.11 -5.61 -10.63
CA CYS A 295 -22.71 -6.06 -10.59
C CYS A 295 -22.22 -6.41 -9.17
N LEU A 296 -22.79 -5.79 -8.12
CA LEU A 296 -22.47 -6.13 -6.74
C LEU A 296 -23.25 -7.35 -6.22
N GLU A 297 -24.34 -7.73 -6.89
CA GLU A 297 -25.16 -8.90 -6.52
C GLU A 297 -24.60 -10.26 -7.02
N THR A 298 -23.49 -10.27 -7.77
CA THR A 298 -22.78 -11.52 -8.14
C THR A 298 -21.66 -11.87 -7.15
N HIS A 299 -22.04 -12.21 -5.92
CA HIS A 299 -21.73 -13.46 -5.18
C HIS A 299 -21.98 -13.26 -3.67
N PRO A 300 -22.84 -14.11 -3.09
CA PRO A 300 -22.33 -15.04 -2.09
C PRO A 300 -22.69 -16.47 -2.48
N VAL A 301 -21.67 -17.31 -2.65
CA VAL A 301 -21.74 -18.73 -2.32
C VAL A 301 -20.51 -19.04 -1.49
#